data_AF-A0A9Q1CJF6-F1
#
_entry.id   AF-A0A9Q1CJF6-F1
#
_cell.length_a   1.000
_cell.length_b   1.000
_cell.length_c   1.000
_cell.angle_alpha   90.00
_cell.angle_beta   90.00
_cell.angle_gamma   90.00
#
_symmetry.space_group_name_H-M   'P 1'
#
loop_
_entity.id
_entity.type
_entity.pdbx_description
1 polymer ?
#
loop_
_entity_poly.entity_id
_entity_poly.type
_entity_poly.pdbx_seq_one_letter_code
_entity_poly.pdbx_strand_id
1 'polypeptide(L)'
;MVHIVNQMTNITTHFEGVRKLEQSKSADVTSPPLFQSWTLDEFCLISGQLDTMYQQEIKLKQSVVEDIAHQTSRDVLMTYMAMWLHQPYLEDRQHLLLQSMLLETGWTEPS
;
A
#
# COMPACT_ATOMS: atom_id res chain seq x y z
N MET A 1 7.09 -3.52 -9.75
CA MET A 1 5.93 -2.74 -9.28
C MET A 1 4.65 -3.57 -9.23
N VAL A 2 4.22 -4.25 -10.30
CA VAL A 2 3.06 -5.17 -10.27
C VAL A 2 3.14 -6.19 -9.12
N HIS A 3 4.31 -6.79 -8.89
CA HIS A 3 4.51 -7.70 -7.77
C HIS A 3 4.27 -7.03 -6.39
N ILE A 4 4.70 -5.78 -6.22
CA ILE A 4 4.52 -5.01 -4.96
C ILE A 4 3.03 -4.72 -4.73
N VAL A 5 2.32 -4.32 -5.78
CA VAL A 5 0.86 -4.12 -5.75
C VAL A 5 0.16 -5.41 -5.33
N ASN A 6 0.48 -6.54 -5.97
CA ASN A 6 -0.13 -7.82 -5.62
C ASN A 6 0.14 -8.23 -4.18
N GLN A 7 1.35 -7.99 -3.67
CA GLN A 7 1.69 -8.24 -2.27
C GLN A 7 0.83 -7.38 -1.34
N MET A 8 0.71 -6.08 -1.61
CA MET A 8 -0.12 -5.17 -0.81
C MET A 8 -1.61 -5.51 -0.86
N THR A 9 -2.13 -5.84 -2.03
CA THR A 9 -3.52 -6.28 -2.20
C THR A 9 -3.79 -7.57 -1.40
N ASN A 10 -2.86 -8.53 -1.44
CA ASN A 10 -2.98 -9.76 -0.66
C ASN A 10 -2.98 -9.48 0.84
N ILE A 11 -2.04 -8.67 1.33
CA ILE A 11 -1.96 -8.25 2.74
C ILE A 11 -3.30 -7.63 3.17
N THR A 12 -3.77 -6.64 2.42
CA THR A 12 -5.03 -5.93 2.72
C THR A 12 -6.21 -6.90 2.77
N THR A 13 -6.34 -7.77 1.77
CA THR A 13 -7.44 -8.76 1.70
C THR A 13 -7.40 -9.74 2.87
N HIS A 14 -6.21 -10.20 3.26
CA HIS A 14 -6.03 -11.09 4.40
C HIS A 14 -6.49 -10.43 5.70
N PHE A 15 -6.07 -9.18 5.95
CA PHE A 15 -6.44 -8.47 7.17
C PHE A 15 -7.92 -8.07 7.21
N GLU A 16 -8.52 -7.74 6.06
CA GLU A 16 -9.98 -7.59 5.98
C GLU A 16 -10.72 -8.88 6.33
N GLY A 17 -10.19 -10.04 5.90
CA GLY A 17 -10.68 -11.35 6.30
C GLY A 17 -10.62 -11.54 7.82
N VAL A 18 -9.47 -11.25 8.43
CA VAL A 18 -9.28 -11.32 9.90
C VAL A 18 -10.25 -10.38 10.62
N ARG A 19 -10.42 -9.15 10.14
CA ARG A 19 -11.37 -8.18 10.70
C ARG A 19 -12.81 -8.69 10.69
N LYS A 20 -13.24 -9.29 9.58
CA LYS A 20 -14.59 -9.91 9.47
C LYS A 20 -14.75 -11.08 10.45
N LEU A 21 -13.71 -11.89 10.63
CA LEU A 21 -13.72 -13.01 11.57
C LEU A 21 -13.81 -12.51 13.03
N GLU A 22 -13.02 -11.51 13.40
CA GLU A 22 -13.03 -10.93 14.74
C GLU A 22 -14.38 -10.25 15.06
N GLN A 23 -14.98 -9.53 14.11
CA GLN A 23 -16.32 -8.95 14.27
C GLN A 23 -17.42 -10.01 14.45
N SER A 24 -17.24 -11.21 13.89
CA SER A 24 -18.17 -12.33 14.04
C SER A 24 -17.97 -13.12 15.33
N LYS A 25 -16.84 -12.93 16.02
CA LYS A 25 -16.50 -13.59 17.28
C LYS A 25 -17.10 -12.76 18.42
N SER A 26 -18.15 -13.28 19.05
CA SER A 26 -18.70 -12.68 20.27
C SER A 26 -17.70 -12.81 21.43
N ALA A 27 -17.06 -11.70 21.80
CA ALA A 27 -16.40 -11.44 23.08
C ALA A 27 -15.71 -12.64 23.77
N ASP A 28 -14.71 -13.25 23.12
CA ASP A 28 -13.76 -14.12 23.82
C ASP A 28 -12.55 -13.26 24.25
N VAL A 29 -12.53 -12.90 25.53
CA VAL A 29 -11.68 -11.86 26.15
C VAL A 29 -10.20 -12.29 26.27
N THR A 30 -9.83 -13.46 25.74
CA THR A 30 -8.55 -14.12 26.06
C THR A 30 -7.57 -14.26 24.88
N SER A 31 -7.75 -13.49 23.81
CA SER A 31 -6.81 -13.49 22.68
C SER A 31 -5.74 -12.40 22.89
N PRO A 32 -4.44 -12.71 22.74
CA PRO A 32 -3.40 -11.70 22.80
C PRO A 32 -3.60 -10.65 21.70
N PRO A 33 -3.23 -9.37 21.92
CA PRO A 33 -3.38 -8.33 20.91
C PRO A 33 -2.55 -8.68 19.67
N LEU A 34 -3.17 -8.55 18.49
CA LEU A 34 -2.55 -8.87 17.20
C LEU A 34 -1.42 -7.90 16.82
N PHE A 35 -1.46 -6.68 17.34
CA PHE A 35 -0.49 -5.61 17.10
C PHE A 35 -0.07 -4.97 18.42
N GLN A 36 1.04 -4.23 18.42
CA GLN A 36 1.60 -3.67 19.64
C GLN A 36 0.79 -2.49 20.19
N SER A 37 0.45 -1.54 19.33
CA SER A 37 -0.24 -0.30 19.67
C SER A 37 -1.50 -0.07 18.84
N TRP A 38 -1.58 -0.66 17.64
CA TRP A 38 -2.70 -0.46 16.73
C TRP A 38 -3.85 -1.44 16.96
N THR A 39 -5.06 -0.96 16.71
CA THR A 39 -6.24 -1.80 16.51
C THR A 39 -6.20 -2.47 15.13
N LEU A 40 -6.94 -3.58 14.99
CA LEU A 40 -7.09 -4.25 13.70
C LEU A 40 -7.76 -3.35 12.64
N ASP A 41 -8.64 -2.45 13.06
CA ASP A 41 -9.27 -1.47 12.17
C ASP A 41 -8.26 -0.44 11.65
N GLU A 42 -7.37 0.07 12.50
CA GLU A 42 -6.28 0.97 12.08
C GLU A 42 -5.34 0.27 11.08
N PHE A 43 -4.99 -1.00 11.34
CA PHE A 43 -4.15 -1.76 10.42
C PHE A 43 -4.84 -2.00 9.06
N CYS A 44 -6.14 -2.32 9.06
CA CYS A 44 -6.92 -2.45 7.81
C CYS A 44 -7.01 -1.12 7.06
N LEU A 45 -7.19 -0.01 7.77
CA LEU A 45 -7.26 1.32 7.17
C LEU A 45 -5.95 1.71 6.48
N ILE A 46 -4.81 1.54 7.17
CA ILE A 46 -3.50 1.91 6.62
C ILE A 46 -3.09 0.98 5.48
N SER A 47 -3.35 -0.33 5.60
CA SER A 47 -3.08 -1.27 4.50
C SER A 47 -3.89 -0.92 3.24
N GLY A 48 -5.17 -0.59 3.37
CA GLY A 48 -6.01 -0.14 2.25
C GLY A 48 -5.55 1.19 1.64
N GLN A 49 -5.03 2.13 2.44
CA GLN A 49 -4.44 3.38 1.93
C GLN A 49 -3.21 3.07 1.07
N LEU A 50 -2.29 2.25 1.57
CA LEU A 50 -1.10 1.85 0.82
C LEU A 50 -1.45 1.10 -0.47
N ASP A 51 -2.39 0.16 -0.41
CA ASP A 51 -2.86 -0.56 -1.60
C ASP A 51 -3.41 0.41 -2.65
N THR A 52 -4.22 1.38 -2.24
CA THR A 52 -4.76 2.42 -3.15
C THR A 52 -3.65 3.23 -3.82
N MET A 53 -2.64 3.67 -3.06
CA MET A 53 -1.49 4.43 -3.59
C MET A 53 -0.72 3.59 -4.62
N TYR A 54 -0.40 2.34 -4.31
CA TYR A 54 0.30 1.44 -5.23
C TYR A 54 -0.52 1.11 -6.48
N GLN A 55 -1.85 0.94 -6.35
CA GLN A 55 -2.76 0.72 -7.46
C GLN A 55 -2.86 1.95 -8.38
N GLN A 56 -2.85 3.16 -7.84
CA GLN A 56 -2.83 4.39 -8.64
C GLN A 56 -1.51 4.54 -9.39
N GLU A 57 -0.38 4.29 -8.71
CA GLU A 57 0.94 4.40 -9.32
C GLU A 57 1.13 3.40 -10.47
N ILE A 58 0.71 2.14 -10.30
CA ILE A 58 0.84 1.16 -11.38
C ILE A 58 -0.02 1.52 -12.59
N LYS A 59 -1.23 2.05 -12.38
CA LYS A 59 -2.11 2.51 -13.46
C LYS A 59 -1.50 3.69 -14.22
N LEU A 60 -0.91 4.65 -13.51
CA LEU A 60 -0.16 5.74 -14.12
C LEU A 60 0.95 5.21 -15.02
N LYS A 61 1.77 4.27 -14.52
CA LYS A 61 2.87 3.69 -15.29
C LYS A 61 2.38 2.90 -16.50
N GLN A 62 1.26 2.21 -16.40
CA GLN A 62 0.63 1.53 -17.54
C GLN A 62 0.21 2.54 -18.61
N SER A 63 -0.52 3.60 -18.23
CA SER A 63 -0.93 4.66 -19.15
C SER A 63 0.27 5.36 -19.81
N VAL A 64 1.33 5.65 -19.06
CA VAL A 64 2.56 6.22 -19.62
C VAL A 64 3.16 5.30 -20.69
N VAL A 65 3.27 4.00 -20.45
CA VAL A 65 3.84 3.05 -21.41
C VAL A 65 2.97 2.87 -22.66
N GLU A 66 1.65 2.93 -22.51
CA GLU A 66 0.70 2.84 -23.63
C GLU A 66 0.74 4.10 -24.52
N ASP A 67 0.88 5.27 -23.92
CA ASP A 67 0.79 6.55 -24.63
C ASP A 67 2.14 7.06 -25.17
N ILE A 68 3.27 6.66 -24.56
CA ILE A 68 4.59 7.22 -24.91
C ILE A 68 5.00 6.96 -26.37
N ALA A 69 4.60 5.81 -26.94
CA ALA A 69 4.91 5.45 -28.31
C ALA A 69 4.21 6.33 -29.36
N HIS A 70 3.11 6.98 -28.96
CA HIS A 70 2.28 7.83 -29.83
C HIS A 70 2.60 9.32 -29.67
N GLN A 71 3.48 9.68 -28.73
CA GLN A 71 3.74 11.07 -28.36
C GLN A 71 4.94 11.66 -29.11
N THR A 72 4.76 12.86 -29.68
CA THR A 72 5.80 13.63 -30.39
C THR A 72 6.14 14.94 -29.68
N SER A 73 5.30 15.39 -28.75
CA SER A 73 5.55 16.58 -27.94
C SER A 73 6.61 16.31 -26.85
N ARG A 74 7.71 17.05 -26.92
CA ARG A 74 8.80 16.97 -25.94
C ARG A 74 8.33 17.29 -24.53
N ASP A 75 7.44 18.26 -24.36
CA ASP A 75 6.96 18.67 -23.03
C ASP A 75 6.15 17.55 -22.36
N VAL A 76 5.36 16.81 -23.14
CA VAL A 76 4.60 15.66 -22.63
C VAL A 76 5.54 14.49 -22.31
N LEU A 77 6.54 14.21 -23.14
CA LEU A 77 7.54 13.18 -22.85
C LEU A 77 8.34 13.50 -21.58
N MET A 78 8.71 14.76 -21.37
CA MET A 78 9.36 15.22 -20.13
C MET A 78 8.45 15.03 -18.92
N THR A 79 7.16 15.30 -19.07
CA THR A 79 6.15 15.08 -18.02
C THR A 79 6.03 13.60 -17.66
N TYR A 80 5.94 12.71 -18.66
CA TYR A 80 5.91 11.26 -18.45
C TYR A 80 7.18 10.75 -17.77
N MET A 81 8.35 11.26 -18.16
CA MET A 81 9.61 10.91 -17.53
C MET A 81 9.66 11.35 -16.06
N ALA A 82 9.20 12.57 -15.75
CA ALA A 82 9.11 13.07 -14.39
C ALA A 82 8.14 12.22 -13.55
N MET A 83 6.95 11.93 -14.07
CA MET A 83 5.97 11.06 -13.43
C MET A 83 6.53 9.67 -13.15
N TRP A 84 7.24 9.07 -14.11
CA TRP A 84 7.85 7.74 -13.97
C TRP A 84 8.92 7.69 -12.87
N LEU A 85 9.74 8.74 -12.79
CA LEU A 85 10.85 8.84 -11.85
C LEU A 85 10.38 9.16 -10.44
N HIS A 86 9.50 10.14 -10.30
CA HIS A 86 9.11 10.69 -8.99
C HIS A 86 7.93 9.96 -8.33
N GLN A 87 7.20 9.12 -9.06
CA GLN A 87 6.12 8.29 -8.52
C GLN A 87 5.09 9.10 -7.73
N PRO A 88 4.37 10.03 -8.38
CA PRO A 88 3.59 11.07 -7.71
C PRO A 88 2.45 10.55 -6.84
N TYR A 89 1.98 9.31 -7.04
CA TYR A 89 0.96 8.69 -6.20
C TYR A 89 1.54 7.98 -4.96
N LEU A 90 2.86 7.82 -4.94
CA LEU A 90 3.62 7.22 -3.86
C LEU A 90 4.29 8.33 -3.03
N GLU A 91 3.47 9.17 -2.41
CA GLU A 91 3.89 10.28 -1.54
C GLU A 91 4.87 9.82 -0.44
N ASP A 92 5.69 10.72 0.10
CA ASP A 92 6.65 10.45 1.20
C ASP A 92 6.00 9.72 2.39
N ARG A 93 4.71 9.98 2.60
CA ARG A 93 3.89 9.34 3.64
C ARG A 93 3.84 7.82 3.51
N GLN A 94 3.97 7.23 2.31
CA GLN A 94 3.95 5.77 2.12
C GLN A 94 5.03 5.08 2.95
N HIS A 95 6.23 5.67 3.03
CA HIS A 95 7.38 5.05 3.69
C HIS A 95 7.16 5.05 5.20
N LEU A 96 6.65 6.17 5.73
CA LEU A 96 6.26 6.27 7.13
C LEU A 96 5.15 5.29 7.49
N LEU A 97 4.12 5.15 6.65
CA LEU A 97 3.02 4.21 6.87
C LEU A 97 3.50 2.76 6.84
N LEU A 98 4.36 2.42 5.88
CA LEU A 98 4.94 1.08 5.78
C LEU A 98 5.83 0.75 6.98
N GLN A 99 6.69 1.68 7.40
CA GLN A 99 7.52 1.53 8.59
C GLN A 99 6.66 1.37 9.84
N SER A 100 5.58 2.14 9.96
CA SER A 100 4.65 2.04 11.09
C SER A 100 3.99 0.65 11.11
N MET A 101 3.50 0.16 9.96
CA MET A 101 2.93 -1.19 9.87
C MET A 101 3.94 -2.28 10.27
N LEU A 102 5.20 -2.17 9.84
CA LEU A 102 6.25 -3.13 10.20
C LEU A 102 6.52 -3.14 11.71
N LEU A 103 6.67 -1.95 12.31
CA LEU A 103 6.86 -1.79 13.75
C LEU A 103 5.73 -2.45 14.55
N GLU A 104 4.48 -2.26 14.12
CA GLU A 104 3.30 -2.83 14.78
C GLU A 104 3.26 -4.36 14.74
N THR A 105 3.88 -4.98 13.72
CA THR A 105 4.04 -6.44 13.65
C THR A 105 5.22 -6.98 14.48
N GLY A 106 5.93 -6.12 15.21
CA GLY A 106 7.12 -6.47 15.98
C GLY A 106 8.39 -6.62 15.14
N TRP A 107 8.38 -6.12 13.90
CA TRP A 107 9.60 -6.07 13.08
C TRP A 107 10.54 -5.00 13.62
N THR A 108 11.77 -5.39 13.93
CA THR A 108 12.86 -4.48 14.27
C THR A 108 13.91 -4.57 13.17
N GLU A 109 14.35 -3.41 12.67
CA GLU A 109 15.38 -3.35 11.63
C GLU A 109 16.69 -3.97 12.17
N PRO A 110 17.32 -4.90 11.46
CA PRO A 110 18.58 -5.50 11.92
C PRO A 110 19.69 -4.44 11.89
N SER A 111 20.32 -4.22 13.05
CA SER A 111 21.47 -3.33 13.29
C SER A 111 22.76 -3.81 12.63
#